data_AF-A0A5C1E4F3-F1
#
_entry.id   AF-A0A5C1E4F3-F1
#
_cell.length_a   1.000
_cell.length_b   1.000
_cell.length_c   1.000
_cell.angle_alpha   90.00
_cell.angle_beta   90.00
_cell.angle_gamma   90.00
#
_symmetry.space_group_name_H-M   'P 1'
#
loop_
_entity.id
_entity.type
_entity.pdbx_description
1 polymer ?
#
loop_
_entity_poly.entity_id
_entity_poly.type
_entity_poly.pdbx_seq_one_letter_code
_entity_poly.pdbx_strand_id
1 'polypeptide(L)'
;MRLRPVLLALAGCFTLLLTAASHAEEALAADTTAAAPLTAPAAPATEAPLPAAAGASVPDEAAADTPRLKVVDPSRLGYAFEHPRVLAQQQLFGIAHATAQLAALCEVAVEDDDVREAARDAYAAWLERNAAPVHEATASLARYYFGGNAHLAGSDDLAAALRLPLRLTLGDAELAAACATLPQALAGTRYDLAANLERARTFTLAEAAETLSAAVDVCRPALLDEARHDLDAAYTRWQERHHDAAREALAALGADLAAEAPASDGETPPPEDALAPWRSEIQRRAKQYTRQPTFCERLASQVDSPRFDLSQLFADHPL
;
A
#
# COMPACT_ATOMS: atom_id res chain seq x y z
N MET A 1 9.56 -15.70 18.49
CA MET A 1 8.71 -14.76 17.73
C MET A 1 9.13 -13.32 18.06
N ARG A 2 9.82 -12.63 17.15
CA ARG A 2 10.11 -11.19 17.21
C ARG A 2 10.02 -10.63 15.78
N LEU A 3 8.84 -10.15 15.41
CA LEU A 3 8.45 -9.55 14.13
C LEU A 3 8.86 -8.07 14.03
N ARG A 4 10.13 -7.72 14.33
CA ARG A 4 10.54 -6.31 14.51
C ARG A 4 11.20 -5.58 13.34
N PRO A 5 11.79 -6.18 12.29
CA PRO A 5 12.42 -5.39 11.23
C PRO A 5 11.52 -5.12 10.01
N VAL A 6 10.53 -5.96 9.70
CA VAL A 6 9.66 -5.76 8.50
C VAL A 6 8.61 -4.67 8.74
N LEU A 7 8.20 -4.46 9.99
CA LEU A 7 7.36 -3.32 10.35
C LEU A 7 8.11 -1.99 10.31
N LEU A 8 9.45 -1.94 10.28
CA LEU A 8 10.18 -0.67 10.27
C LEU A 8 10.24 0.00 8.88
N ALA A 9 10.13 -0.76 7.79
CA ALA A 9 10.00 -0.20 6.44
C ALA A 9 8.61 0.42 6.20
N LEU A 10 7.55 -0.07 6.87
CA LEU A 10 6.20 0.50 6.82
C LEU A 10 5.88 1.46 7.99
N ALA A 11 6.54 1.33 9.15
CA ALA A 11 6.37 2.20 10.32
C ALA A 11 7.33 3.40 10.35
N GLY A 12 8.35 3.45 9.49
CA GLY A 12 9.19 4.64 9.30
C GLY A 12 8.38 5.89 8.88
N CYS A 13 7.16 5.69 8.39
CA CYS A 13 6.21 6.74 8.05
C CYS A 13 5.48 7.39 9.25
N PHE A 14 5.58 6.86 10.47
CA PHE A 14 4.90 7.42 11.66
C PHE A 14 5.84 8.26 12.54
N THR A 15 7.15 7.97 12.52
CA THR A 15 8.12 8.70 13.36
C THR A 15 8.56 10.05 12.76
N LEU A 16 8.37 10.24 11.44
CA LEU A 16 8.68 11.51 10.76
C LEU A 16 7.66 12.63 11.00
N LEU A 17 6.49 12.32 11.58
CA LEU A 17 5.50 13.34 11.98
C LEU A 17 5.91 14.11 13.25
N LEU A 18 6.82 13.58 14.07
CA LEU A 18 7.26 14.27 15.30
C LEU A 18 8.46 15.21 15.10
N THR A 19 9.19 15.14 13.99
CA THR A 19 10.32 16.05 13.70
C THR A 19 9.95 17.21 12.76
N ALA A 20 8.81 17.16 12.07
CA ALA A 20 8.35 18.26 11.23
C ALA A 20 7.84 19.47 12.04
N ALA A 21 7.37 19.25 13.28
CA ALA A 21 6.93 20.32 14.17
C ALA A 21 8.08 21.22 14.68
N SER A 22 9.33 20.73 14.63
CA SER A 22 10.52 21.48 15.10
C SER A 22 11.24 22.30 14.03
N HIS A 23 10.82 22.25 12.76
CA HIS A 23 11.47 22.98 11.66
C HIS A 23 10.56 23.98 10.93
N ALA A 24 9.28 24.07 11.31
CA ALA A 24 8.35 25.05 10.75
C ALA A 24 8.57 26.49 11.25
N GLU A 25 9.28 26.69 12.37
CA GLU A 25 9.58 28.05 12.89
C GLU A 25 10.76 28.74 12.18
N GLU A 26 11.62 28.01 11.45
CA GLU A 26 12.88 28.57 10.93
C GLU A 26 12.83 28.95 9.44
N ALA A 27 11.73 28.65 8.73
CA ALA A 27 11.59 28.91 7.29
C ALA A 27 10.76 30.16 6.93
N LEU A 28 10.19 30.88 7.90
CA LEU A 28 9.35 32.07 7.62
C LEU A 28 10.14 33.37 7.37
N ALA A 29 11.43 33.27 7.04
CA ALA A 29 12.30 34.43 6.82
C ALA A 29 13.26 34.23 5.64
N ALA A 30 12.79 33.75 4.49
CA ALA A 30 13.50 33.96 3.24
C ALA A 30 12.58 33.85 2.01
N ASP A 31 12.62 34.94 1.25
CA ASP A 31 12.40 35.01 -0.20
C ASP A 31 10.98 35.18 -0.76
N THR A 32 10.61 36.46 -0.84
CA THR A 32 9.64 37.02 -1.77
C THR A 32 10.32 37.29 -3.11
N THR A 33 10.07 36.53 -4.19
CA THR A 33 9.96 37.13 -5.54
C THR A 33 9.31 36.22 -6.61
N ALA A 34 8.43 36.86 -7.39
CA ALA A 34 8.08 36.62 -8.80
C ALA A 34 7.22 35.39 -9.19
N ALA A 35 5.91 35.63 -9.22
CA ALA A 35 4.92 34.88 -9.99
C ALA A 35 5.01 35.19 -11.50
N ALA A 36 4.80 34.17 -12.34
CA ALA A 36 4.52 34.30 -13.77
C ALA A 36 3.21 33.54 -14.11
N PRO A 37 2.36 34.05 -15.02
CA PRO A 37 1.02 33.52 -15.22
C PRO A 37 1.01 32.35 -16.21
N LEU A 38 0.40 31.22 -15.83
CA LEU A 38 0.07 30.14 -16.76
C LEU A 38 -1.33 30.39 -17.34
N THR A 39 -1.38 30.63 -18.64
CA THR A 39 -2.61 30.76 -19.43
C THR A 39 -3.10 29.36 -19.81
N ALA A 40 -4.32 29.01 -19.42
CA ALA A 40 -4.99 27.76 -19.81
C ALA A 40 -5.72 27.92 -21.16
N PRO A 41 -5.70 26.93 -22.07
CA PRO A 41 -6.65 26.86 -23.16
C PRO A 41 -7.92 26.10 -22.75
N ALA A 42 -9.06 26.73 -23.01
CA ALA A 42 -10.40 26.16 -22.85
C ALA A 42 -10.73 25.19 -24.00
N ALA A 43 -11.35 24.05 -23.66
CA ALA A 43 -12.12 23.21 -24.58
C ALA A 43 -13.35 22.65 -23.84
N PRO A 44 -14.48 22.41 -24.54
CA PRO A 44 -15.80 22.35 -23.93
C PRO A 44 -16.13 20.98 -23.34
N ALA A 45 -16.65 20.98 -22.11
CA ALA A 45 -17.20 19.80 -21.46
C ALA A 45 -18.54 19.42 -22.10
N THR A 46 -18.65 18.17 -22.55
CA THR A 46 -19.93 17.51 -22.80
C THR A 46 -20.38 16.90 -21.49
N GLU A 47 -21.53 17.34 -20.97
CA GLU A 47 -22.15 16.82 -19.76
C GLU A 47 -22.46 15.32 -19.91
N ALA A 48 -21.82 14.51 -19.07
CA ALA A 48 -22.30 13.19 -18.67
C ALA A 48 -22.39 13.18 -17.13
N PRO A 49 -23.49 12.67 -16.54
CA PRO A 49 -23.73 12.80 -15.11
C PRO A 49 -22.79 11.87 -14.31
N LEU A 50 -21.94 12.48 -13.48
CA LEU A 50 -21.17 11.80 -12.44
C LEU A 50 -22.13 11.14 -11.43
N PRO A 51 -21.89 9.90 -10.98
CA PRO A 51 -22.61 9.35 -9.85
C PRO A 51 -22.23 10.13 -8.59
N ALA A 52 -23.24 10.59 -7.86
CA ALA A 52 -23.11 11.37 -6.64
C ALA A 52 -22.13 10.70 -5.66
N ALA A 53 -21.06 11.43 -5.33
CA ALA A 53 -20.23 11.15 -4.17
C ALA A 53 -21.13 11.20 -2.92
N ALA A 54 -21.31 10.05 -2.28
CA ALA A 54 -22.10 9.95 -1.06
C ALA A 54 -21.33 10.62 0.10
N GLY A 55 -21.72 11.86 0.40
CA GLY A 55 -22.05 12.31 1.76
C GLY A 55 -20.90 12.69 2.67
N ALA A 56 -20.61 14.00 2.72
CA ALA A 56 -20.11 14.68 3.91
C ALA A 56 -21.05 14.46 5.11
N SER A 57 -20.52 14.31 6.34
CA SER A 57 -21.31 14.42 7.57
C SER A 57 -20.47 14.55 8.84
N VAL A 58 -20.61 15.68 9.56
CA VAL A 58 -20.69 15.81 11.05
C VAL A 58 -21.38 17.16 11.38
N PRO A 59 -22.11 17.38 12.52
CA PRO A 59 -22.68 16.49 13.59
C PRO A 59 -24.23 16.51 13.59
N ASP A 60 -25.02 15.69 14.32
CA ASP A 60 -24.91 15.21 15.70
C ASP A 60 -25.83 13.98 15.96
N GLU A 61 -25.52 13.17 16.98
CA GLU A 61 -26.44 12.30 17.75
C GLU A 61 -27.34 11.21 17.09
N ALA A 62 -27.18 10.81 15.83
CA ALA A 62 -28.04 9.76 15.22
C ALA A 62 -27.31 8.53 14.61
N ALA A 63 -25.98 8.51 14.56
CA ALA A 63 -25.24 7.47 13.83
C ALA A 63 -25.00 6.15 14.63
N ALA A 64 -25.62 5.98 15.79
CA ALA A 64 -25.29 4.88 16.70
C ALA A 64 -26.06 3.56 16.45
N ASP A 65 -27.03 3.51 15.53
CA ASP A 65 -27.96 2.36 15.48
C ASP A 65 -28.25 1.79 14.08
N THR A 66 -27.46 2.13 13.05
CA THR A 66 -27.55 1.39 11.79
C THR A 66 -26.94 0.00 11.97
N PRO A 67 -27.68 -1.10 11.75
CA PRO A 67 -27.13 -2.43 11.88
C PRO A 67 -25.95 -2.62 10.94
N ARG A 68 -24.76 -2.88 11.49
CA ARG A 68 -23.55 -3.16 10.70
C ARG A 68 -23.70 -4.46 9.94
N LEU A 69 -23.19 -4.49 8.71
CA LEU A 69 -23.15 -5.74 7.96
C LEU A 69 -22.27 -6.76 8.66
N LYS A 70 -22.73 -8.00 8.67
CA LYS A 70 -21.97 -9.12 9.23
C LYS A 70 -20.93 -9.58 8.20
N VAL A 71 -19.66 -9.62 8.62
CA VAL A 71 -18.58 -10.28 7.88
C VAL A 71 -18.89 -11.77 7.65
N VAL A 72 -18.56 -12.26 6.46
CA VAL A 72 -18.83 -13.67 6.05
C VAL A 72 -18.05 -14.67 6.90
N ASP A 73 -16.83 -14.31 7.27
CA ASP A 73 -15.95 -15.11 8.10
C ASP A 73 -15.22 -14.20 9.09
N PRO A 74 -15.42 -14.38 10.42
CA PRO A 74 -14.71 -13.62 11.43
C PRO A 74 -13.18 -13.71 11.35
N SER A 75 -12.62 -14.78 10.76
CA SER A 75 -11.18 -14.94 10.56
C SER A 75 -10.59 -13.91 9.60
N ARG A 76 -11.44 -13.32 8.73
CA ARG A 76 -11.05 -12.28 7.76
C ARG A 76 -10.90 -10.90 8.39
N LEU A 77 -11.36 -10.68 9.62
CA LEU A 77 -11.31 -9.38 10.29
C LEU A 77 -9.87 -8.85 10.42
N GLY A 78 -9.69 -7.55 10.19
CA GLY A 78 -8.37 -6.91 10.21
C GLY A 78 -7.55 -7.18 8.94
N TYR A 79 -6.23 -7.01 9.04
CA TYR A 79 -5.33 -7.08 7.88
C TYR A 79 -5.06 -8.52 7.41
N ALA A 80 -5.15 -8.73 6.10
CA ALA A 80 -5.06 -10.02 5.44
C ALA A 80 -3.65 -10.31 4.92
N PHE A 81 -2.68 -10.51 5.83
CA PHE A 81 -1.26 -10.69 5.48
C PHE A 81 -0.97 -11.88 4.54
N GLU A 82 -1.84 -12.89 4.53
CA GLU A 82 -1.72 -14.06 3.65
C GLU A 82 -2.26 -13.81 2.22
N HIS A 83 -2.88 -12.64 1.99
CA HIS A 83 -3.48 -12.26 0.71
C HIS A 83 -2.91 -10.92 0.25
N PRO A 84 -1.75 -10.91 -0.44
CA PRO A 84 -1.01 -9.68 -0.74
C PRO A 84 -1.82 -8.60 -1.45
N ARG A 85 -2.65 -8.99 -2.42
CA ARG A 85 -3.55 -8.03 -3.10
C ARG A 85 -4.59 -7.45 -2.16
N VAL A 86 -5.24 -8.28 -1.34
CA VAL A 86 -6.22 -7.80 -0.35
C VAL A 86 -5.53 -6.85 0.61
N LEU A 87 -4.35 -7.21 1.15
CA LEU A 87 -3.56 -6.34 2.02
C LEU A 87 -3.26 -4.98 1.38
N ALA A 88 -2.85 -4.95 0.11
CA ALA A 88 -2.61 -3.71 -0.62
C ALA A 88 -3.90 -2.87 -0.68
N GLN A 89 -5.04 -3.47 -1.05
CA GLN A 89 -6.32 -2.77 -1.09
C GLN A 89 -6.74 -2.25 0.30
N GLN A 90 -6.48 -2.99 1.38
CA GLN A 90 -6.73 -2.55 2.77
C GLN A 90 -5.91 -1.32 3.12
N GLN A 91 -4.64 -1.26 2.69
CA GLN A 91 -3.78 -0.11 2.89
C GLN A 91 -4.27 1.12 2.12
N LEU A 92 -4.65 0.95 0.84
CA LEU A 92 -5.18 2.05 0.03
C LEU A 92 -6.48 2.60 0.59
N PHE A 93 -7.41 1.72 0.98
CA PHE A 93 -8.65 2.11 1.65
C PHE A 93 -8.35 2.84 2.96
N GLY A 94 -7.41 2.35 3.78
CA GLY A 94 -7.01 3.01 5.02
C GLY A 94 -6.47 4.42 4.81
N ILE A 95 -5.65 4.63 3.78
CA ILE A 95 -5.16 5.97 3.39
C ILE A 95 -6.34 6.85 2.96
N ALA A 96 -7.19 6.36 2.07
CA ALA A 96 -8.34 7.13 1.59
C ALA A 96 -9.32 7.51 2.70
N HIS A 97 -9.61 6.58 3.61
CA HIS A 97 -10.46 6.78 4.77
C HIS A 97 -9.88 7.82 5.75
N ALA A 98 -8.57 7.76 6.02
CA ALA A 98 -7.91 8.74 6.88
C ALA A 98 -7.88 10.13 6.22
N THR A 99 -7.56 10.21 4.93
CA THR A 99 -7.53 11.46 4.17
C THR A 99 -8.91 12.12 4.11
N ALA A 100 -9.97 11.35 3.87
CA ALA A 100 -11.34 11.87 3.85
C ALA A 100 -11.76 12.44 5.21
N GLN A 101 -11.41 11.77 6.31
CA GLN A 101 -11.69 12.27 7.65
C GLN A 101 -10.91 13.54 7.98
N LEU A 102 -9.61 13.59 7.63
CA LEU A 102 -8.81 14.80 7.85
C LEU A 102 -9.35 15.98 7.05
N ALA A 103 -9.71 15.79 5.77
CA ALA A 103 -10.30 16.84 4.94
C ALA A 103 -11.63 17.35 5.53
N ALA A 104 -12.50 16.45 6.01
CA ALA A 104 -13.74 16.82 6.68
C ALA A 104 -13.51 17.60 7.99
N LEU A 105 -12.46 17.27 8.76
CA LEU A 105 -12.08 18.03 9.94
C LEU A 105 -11.54 19.41 9.58
N CYS A 106 -10.70 19.53 8.55
CA CYS A 106 -10.17 20.81 8.09
C CYS A 106 -11.28 21.77 7.63
N GLU A 107 -12.34 21.22 7.03
CA GLU A 107 -13.51 21.98 6.59
C GLU A 107 -14.30 22.61 7.76
N VAL A 108 -14.35 21.95 8.92
CA VAL A 108 -15.24 22.35 10.03
C VAL A 108 -14.48 23.07 11.15
N ALA A 109 -13.23 22.70 11.41
CA ALA A 109 -12.52 23.10 12.62
C ALA A 109 -11.42 24.14 12.39
N VAL A 110 -11.10 24.48 11.14
CA VAL A 110 -10.08 25.50 10.83
C VAL A 110 -10.76 26.86 10.64
N GLU A 111 -10.39 27.81 11.50
CA GLU A 111 -10.89 29.19 11.46
C GLU A 111 -10.31 30.00 10.29
N ASP A 112 -9.09 29.69 9.86
CA ASP A 112 -8.41 30.37 8.75
C ASP A 112 -9.03 29.94 7.40
N ASP A 113 -9.70 30.89 6.75
CA ASP A 113 -10.42 30.68 5.48
C ASP A 113 -9.49 30.22 4.36
N ASP A 114 -8.28 30.77 4.26
CA ASP A 114 -7.32 30.45 3.21
C ASP A 114 -6.80 29.01 3.38
N VAL A 115 -6.49 28.61 4.62
CA VAL A 115 -6.07 27.24 4.93
C VAL A 115 -7.19 26.24 4.64
N ARG A 116 -8.43 26.58 5.01
CA ARG A 116 -9.60 25.73 4.79
C ARG A 116 -9.88 25.53 3.30
N GLU A 117 -9.85 26.61 2.51
CA GLU A 117 -10.05 26.56 1.06
C GLU A 117 -8.94 25.72 0.38
N ALA A 118 -7.68 25.97 0.72
CA ALA A 118 -6.55 25.22 0.19
C ALA A 118 -6.63 23.72 0.51
N ALA A 119 -7.02 23.35 1.73
CA ALA A 119 -7.20 21.95 2.12
C ALA A 119 -8.35 21.28 1.35
N ARG A 120 -9.47 21.98 1.17
CA ARG A 120 -10.63 21.49 0.40
C ARG A 120 -10.26 21.23 -1.06
N ASP A 121 -9.62 22.19 -1.71
CA ASP A 121 -9.23 22.10 -3.12
C ASP A 121 -8.20 20.99 -3.35
N ALA A 122 -7.21 20.89 -2.45
CA ALA A 122 -6.22 19.83 -2.50
C ALA A 122 -6.86 18.44 -2.35
N TYR A 123 -7.81 18.29 -1.43
CA TYR A 123 -8.55 17.04 -1.25
C TYR A 123 -9.40 16.70 -2.47
N ALA A 124 -10.12 17.67 -3.04
CA ALA A 124 -10.92 17.45 -4.25
C ALA A 124 -10.05 16.99 -5.43
N ALA A 125 -8.93 17.67 -5.68
CA ALA A 125 -7.99 17.30 -6.73
C ALA A 125 -7.34 15.93 -6.47
N TRP A 126 -7.00 15.62 -5.21
CA TRP A 126 -6.47 14.32 -4.84
C TRP A 126 -7.48 13.19 -5.07
N LEU A 127 -8.74 13.40 -4.67
CA LEU A 127 -9.82 12.44 -4.83
C LEU A 127 -10.10 12.19 -6.32
N GLU A 128 -10.10 13.24 -7.15
CA GLU A 128 -10.26 13.10 -8.60
C GLU A 128 -9.19 12.19 -9.20
N ARG A 129 -7.90 12.43 -8.86
CA ARG A 129 -6.78 11.59 -9.34
C ARG A 129 -6.84 10.15 -8.82
N ASN A 130 -7.40 9.92 -7.65
CA ASN A 130 -7.40 8.62 -6.97
C ASN A 130 -8.77 7.92 -6.95
N ALA A 131 -9.78 8.45 -7.65
CA ALA A 131 -11.15 7.93 -7.61
C ALA A 131 -11.22 6.45 -8.03
N ALA A 132 -10.51 6.08 -9.11
CA ALA A 132 -10.48 4.71 -9.59
C ALA A 132 -9.84 3.73 -8.59
N PRO A 133 -8.62 3.96 -8.06
CA PRO A 133 -8.05 3.14 -7.00
C PRO A 133 -8.92 3.04 -5.74
N VAL A 134 -9.53 4.14 -5.30
CA VAL A 134 -10.44 4.13 -4.13
C VAL A 134 -11.66 3.26 -4.39
N HIS A 135 -12.25 3.37 -5.58
CA HIS A 135 -13.40 2.56 -5.97
C HIS A 135 -13.05 1.07 -6.05
N GLU A 136 -11.91 0.74 -6.68
CA GLU A 136 -11.42 -0.64 -6.77
C GLU A 136 -11.15 -1.26 -5.40
N ALA A 137 -10.49 -0.51 -4.50
CA ALA A 137 -10.24 -0.94 -3.12
C ALA A 137 -11.56 -1.19 -2.39
N THR A 138 -12.50 -0.26 -2.47
CA THR A 138 -13.82 -0.38 -1.83
C THR A 138 -14.56 -1.62 -2.33
N ALA A 139 -14.65 -1.81 -3.65
CA ALA A 139 -15.35 -2.94 -4.25
C ALA A 139 -14.68 -4.29 -3.91
N SER A 140 -13.36 -4.35 -3.96
CA SER A 140 -12.60 -5.57 -3.66
C SER A 140 -12.70 -5.95 -2.18
N LEU A 141 -12.59 -4.99 -1.27
CA LEU A 141 -12.74 -5.25 0.16
C LEU A 141 -14.17 -5.60 0.53
N ALA A 142 -15.17 -4.99 -0.11
CA ALA A 142 -16.57 -5.35 0.11
C ALA A 142 -16.83 -6.82 -0.26
N ARG A 143 -16.29 -7.28 -1.39
CA ARG A 143 -16.31 -8.71 -1.77
C ARG A 143 -15.58 -9.59 -0.76
N TYR A 144 -14.41 -9.15 -0.30
CA TYR A 144 -13.60 -9.90 0.66
C TYR A 144 -14.29 -10.13 2.00
N TYR A 145 -14.86 -9.06 2.57
CA TYR A 145 -15.47 -9.10 3.89
C TYR A 145 -16.91 -9.57 3.89
N PHE A 146 -17.71 -9.21 2.88
CA PHE A 146 -19.16 -9.37 2.91
C PHE A 146 -19.70 -10.33 1.84
N GLY A 147 -18.85 -10.84 0.93
CA GLY A 147 -19.22 -11.85 -0.07
C GLY A 147 -20.43 -11.42 -0.90
N GLY A 148 -21.51 -12.22 -0.90
CA GLY A 148 -22.74 -11.91 -1.63
C GLY A 148 -23.41 -10.59 -1.21
N ASN A 149 -23.13 -10.10 0.00
CA ASN A 149 -23.65 -8.83 0.51
C ASN A 149 -22.74 -7.63 0.22
N ALA A 150 -21.70 -7.79 -0.61
CA ALA A 150 -20.75 -6.72 -0.94
C ALA A 150 -21.43 -5.44 -1.45
N HIS A 151 -22.51 -5.58 -2.22
CA HIS A 151 -23.25 -4.45 -2.78
C HIS A 151 -23.98 -3.58 -1.73
N LEU A 152 -24.15 -4.10 -0.50
CA LEU A 152 -24.75 -3.38 0.61
C LEU A 152 -23.71 -2.63 1.45
N ALA A 153 -22.42 -2.96 1.29
CA ALA A 153 -21.38 -2.48 2.18
C ALA A 153 -21.01 -1.02 1.92
N GLY A 154 -21.13 -0.20 2.95
CA GLY A 154 -20.65 1.19 2.94
C GLY A 154 -19.20 1.31 3.44
N SER A 155 -18.67 2.53 3.34
CA SER A 155 -17.32 2.86 3.85
C SER A 155 -17.18 2.52 5.35
N ASP A 156 -18.19 2.83 6.16
CA ASP A 156 -18.16 2.51 7.58
C ASP A 156 -18.12 1.00 7.88
N ASP A 157 -18.82 0.17 7.09
CA ASP A 157 -18.79 -1.28 7.28
C ASP A 157 -17.38 -1.81 7.00
N LEU A 158 -16.72 -1.28 5.96
CA LEU A 158 -15.33 -1.61 5.64
C LEU A 158 -14.36 -1.13 6.73
N ALA A 159 -14.52 0.11 7.21
CA ALA A 159 -13.72 0.65 8.31
C ALA A 159 -13.88 -0.20 9.58
N ALA A 160 -15.11 -0.62 9.89
CA ALA A 160 -15.37 -1.52 11.02
C ALA A 160 -14.74 -2.91 10.83
N ALA A 161 -14.83 -3.51 9.63
CA ALA A 161 -14.22 -4.79 9.32
C ALA A 161 -12.68 -4.75 9.43
N LEU A 162 -12.08 -3.61 9.08
CA LEU A 162 -10.66 -3.32 9.22
C LEU A 162 -10.24 -2.86 10.62
N ARG A 163 -11.21 -2.61 11.52
CA ARG A 163 -10.99 -2.01 12.85
C ARG A 163 -10.31 -0.65 12.79
N LEU A 164 -10.64 0.14 11.78
CA LEU A 164 -10.22 1.53 11.67
C LEU A 164 -11.12 2.40 12.55
N PRO A 165 -10.58 3.49 13.13
CA PRO A 165 -11.41 4.52 13.74
C PRO A 165 -12.40 5.08 12.73
N LEU A 166 -13.68 5.17 13.12
CA LEU A 166 -14.73 5.80 12.31
C LEU A 166 -14.65 7.33 12.35
N ARG A 167 -13.92 7.88 13.34
CA ARG A 167 -13.68 9.31 13.50
C ARG A 167 -12.22 9.55 13.86
N LEU A 168 -11.63 10.54 13.22
CA LEU A 168 -10.30 11.03 13.52
C LEU A 168 -10.41 12.02 14.68
N THR A 169 -9.54 11.86 15.67
CA THR A 169 -9.46 12.75 16.83
C THR A 169 -8.03 13.29 16.91
N LEU A 170 -7.89 14.60 16.78
CA LEU A 170 -6.63 15.34 16.87
C LEU A 170 -6.81 16.51 17.83
N GLY A 171 -5.75 16.94 18.50
CA GLY A 171 -5.79 18.21 19.25
C GLY A 171 -5.76 19.42 18.31
N ASP A 172 -6.30 20.56 18.75
CA ASP A 172 -6.47 21.76 17.89
C ASP A 172 -5.17 22.19 17.19
N ALA A 173 -4.04 22.18 17.91
CA ALA A 173 -2.74 22.54 17.34
C ALA A 173 -2.25 21.53 16.29
N GLU A 174 -2.47 20.23 16.52
CA GLU A 174 -2.12 19.17 15.57
C GLU A 174 -3.00 19.24 14.32
N LEU A 175 -4.30 19.52 14.51
CA LEU A 175 -5.24 19.66 13.42
C LEU A 175 -4.91 20.87 12.54
N ALA A 176 -4.63 22.03 13.15
CA ALA A 176 -4.21 23.21 12.42
C ALA A 176 -2.95 22.95 11.56
N ALA A 177 -1.93 22.32 12.14
CA ALA A 177 -0.71 21.95 11.43
C ALA A 177 -0.97 20.94 10.29
N ALA A 178 -1.80 19.93 10.54
CA ALA A 178 -2.18 18.93 9.54
C ALA A 178 -2.94 19.56 8.36
N CYS A 179 -3.88 20.47 8.63
CA CYS A 179 -4.64 21.15 7.59
C CYS A 179 -3.78 22.11 6.77
N ALA A 180 -2.90 22.88 7.42
CA ALA A 180 -1.95 23.77 6.73
C ALA A 180 -1.00 23.02 5.78
N THR A 181 -0.63 21.79 6.13
CA THR A 181 0.32 20.97 5.33
C THR A 181 -0.36 19.97 4.40
N LEU A 182 -1.70 19.87 4.44
CA LEU A 182 -2.46 18.89 3.66
C LEU A 182 -2.20 18.99 2.15
N PRO A 183 -2.18 20.19 1.52
CA PRO A 183 -1.94 20.30 0.08
C PRO A 183 -0.60 19.68 -0.36
N GLN A 184 0.46 19.99 0.39
CA GLN A 184 1.79 19.46 0.09
C GLN A 184 1.87 17.95 0.35
N ALA A 185 1.21 17.46 1.41
CA ALA A 185 1.16 16.04 1.69
C ALA A 185 0.48 15.26 0.56
N LEU A 186 -0.70 15.71 0.09
CA LEU A 186 -1.48 15.04 -0.96
C LEU A 186 -0.85 15.09 -2.35
N ALA A 187 0.13 15.96 -2.57
CA ALA A 187 0.96 15.97 -3.78
C ALA A 187 2.07 14.90 -3.76
N GLY A 188 2.38 14.32 -2.59
CA GLY A 188 3.45 13.36 -2.43
C GLY A 188 3.12 11.94 -2.93
N THR A 189 4.17 11.19 -3.28
CA THR A 189 4.08 9.80 -3.80
C THR A 189 3.40 8.83 -2.84
N ARG A 190 3.44 9.10 -1.53
CA ARG A 190 2.74 8.31 -0.49
C ARG A 190 1.22 8.33 -0.67
N TYR A 191 0.68 9.39 -1.25
CA TYR A 191 -0.75 9.57 -1.47
C TYR A 191 -1.17 9.27 -2.92
N ASP A 192 -0.25 8.84 -3.78
CA ASP A 192 -0.57 8.27 -5.09
C ASP A 192 -0.98 6.80 -4.91
N LEU A 193 -2.29 6.54 -4.87
CA LEU A 193 -2.82 5.21 -4.57
C LEU A 193 -2.59 4.23 -5.73
N ALA A 194 -2.56 4.70 -6.97
CA ALA A 194 -2.27 3.86 -8.13
C ALA A 194 -0.80 3.41 -8.12
N ALA A 195 0.13 4.34 -7.87
CA ALA A 195 1.54 4.01 -7.74
C ALA A 195 1.81 3.09 -6.54
N ASN A 196 1.13 3.31 -5.42
CA ASN A 196 1.21 2.42 -4.26
C ASN A 196 0.75 0.98 -4.59
N LEU A 197 -0.34 0.83 -5.35
CA LEU A 197 -0.83 -0.50 -5.76
C LEU A 197 0.20 -1.23 -6.62
N GLU A 198 0.80 -0.54 -7.59
CA GLU A 198 1.80 -1.15 -8.47
C GLU A 198 3.09 -1.50 -7.74
N ARG A 199 3.52 -0.66 -6.78
CA ARG A 199 4.65 -1.01 -5.89
C ARG A 199 4.35 -2.26 -5.06
N ALA A 200 3.15 -2.37 -4.50
CA ALA A 200 2.75 -3.56 -3.74
C ALA A 200 2.74 -4.82 -4.61
N ARG A 201 2.26 -4.71 -5.86
CA ARG A 201 2.33 -5.79 -6.85
C ARG A 201 3.78 -6.18 -7.12
N THR A 202 4.62 -5.21 -7.50
CA THR A 202 6.04 -5.41 -7.81
C THR A 202 6.78 -6.11 -6.67
N PHE A 203 6.61 -5.61 -5.43
CA PHE A 203 7.19 -6.21 -4.25
C PHE A 203 6.74 -7.67 -4.05
N THR A 204 5.44 -7.94 -4.20
CA THR A 204 4.87 -9.29 -4.05
C THR A 204 5.48 -10.27 -5.05
N LEU A 205 5.58 -9.86 -6.33
CA LEU A 205 6.15 -10.71 -7.38
C LEU A 205 7.64 -10.97 -7.16
N ALA A 206 8.40 -9.92 -6.82
CA ALA A 206 9.82 -10.04 -6.52
C ALA A 206 10.06 -10.94 -5.30
N GLU A 207 9.31 -10.76 -4.20
CA GLU A 207 9.44 -11.58 -3.01
C GLU A 207 9.12 -13.05 -3.28
N ALA A 208 8.07 -13.35 -4.05
CA ALA A 208 7.73 -14.72 -4.41
C ALA A 208 8.82 -15.40 -5.25
N ALA A 209 9.33 -14.69 -6.27
CA ALA A 209 10.40 -15.19 -7.14
C ALA A 209 11.69 -15.50 -6.35
N GLU A 210 12.14 -14.57 -5.53
CA GLU A 210 13.35 -14.73 -4.71
C GLU A 210 13.16 -15.76 -3.59
N THR A 211 11.96 -15.86 -3.02
CA THR A 211 11.64 -16.90 -2.04
C THR A 211 11.75 -18.29 -2.65
N LEU A 212 11.21 -18.48 -3.86
CA LEU A 212 11.32 -19.75 -4.57
C LEU A 212 12.78 -20.06 -4.94
N SER A 213 13.50 -19.09 -5.53
CA SER A 213 14.92 -19.28 -5.89
C SER A 213 15.76 -19.66 -4.67
N ALA A 214 15.60 -18.94 -3.56
CA ALA A 214 16.30 -19.24 -2.31
C ALA A 214 15.92 -20.61 -1.74
N ALA A 215 14.65 -21.03 -1.84
CA ALA A 215 14.22 -22.36 -1.42
C ALA A 215 14.86 -23.46 -2.28
N VAL A 216 14.92 -23.28 -3.60
CA VAL A 216 15.57 -24.22 -4.54
C VAL A 216 17.06 -24.35 -4.21
N ASP A 217 17.77 -23.23 -4.01
CA ASP A 217 19.20 -23.22 -3.70
C ASP A 217 19.51 -23.95 -2.39
N VAL A 218 18.65 -23.81 -1.39
CA VAL A 218 18.81 -24.49 -0.10
C VAL A 218 18.46 -25.97 -0.18
N CYS A 219 17.43 -26.35 -0.95
CA CYS A 219 16.95 -27.72 -1.01
C CYS A 219 17.72 -28.62 -1.97
N ARG A 220 18.16 -28.10 -3.13
CA ARG A 220 18.90 -28.85 -4.15
C ARG A 220 20.06 -29.71 -3.59
N PRO A 221 20.96 -29.20 -2.73
CA PRO A 221 22.07 -30.01 -2.19
C PRO A 221 21.62 -31.05 -1.15
N ALA A 222 20.43 -30.90 -0.56
CA ALA A 222 19.91 -31.80 0.48
C ALA A 222 19.08 -32.97 -0.08
N LEU A 223 18.69 -32.92 -1.36
CA LEU A 223 17.87 -33.94 -2.01
C LEU A 223 18.69 -35.08 -2.61
N LEU A 224 18.10 -36.27 -2.65
CA LEU A 224 18.57 -37.41 -3.45
C LEU A 224 18.38 -37.14 -4.94
N ASP A 225 19.08 -37.88 -5.80
CA ASP A 225 19.17 -37.56 -7.23
C ASP A 225 17.82 -37.52 -7.96
N GLU A 226 16.91 -38.45 -7.68
CA GLU A 226 15.56 -38.47 -8.27
C GLU A 226 14.75 -37.22 -7.86
N ALA A 227 14.63 -36.96 -6.56
CA ALA A 227 13.91 -35.77 -6.05
C ALA A 227 14.57 -34.45 -6.48
N ARG A 228 15.91 -34.43 -6.62
CA ARG A 228 16.65 -33.28 -7.14
C ARG A 228 16.31 -33.03 -8.61
N HIS A 229 16.29 -34.08 -9.42
CA HIS A 229 15.90 -34.00 -10.84
C HIS A 229 14.48 -33.46 -10.99
N ASP A 230 13.54 -33.95 -10.18
CA ASP A 230 12.15 -33.48 -10.19
C ASP A 230 12.05 -31.99 -9.80
N LEU A 231 12.80 -31.55 -8.79
CA LEU A 231 12.85 -30.15 -8.38
C LEU A 231 13.43 -29.25 -9.49
N ASP A 232 14.54 -29.66 -10.11
CA ASP A 232 15.18 -28.88 -11.17
C ASP A 232 14.27 -28.79 -12.42
N ALA A 233 13.58 -29.87 -12.76
CA ALA A 233 12.60 -29.88 -13.85
C ALA A 233 11.40 -28.98 -13.54
N ALA A 234 10.87 -29.01 -12.31
CA ALA A 234 9.78 -28.15 -11.88
C ALA A 234 10.18 -26.67 -11.90
N TYR A 235 11.37 -26.34 -11.37
CA TYR A 235 11.86 -24.97 -11.34
C TYR A 235 12.15 -24.43 -12.75
N THR A 236 12.68 -25.25 -13.66
CA THR A 236 12.89 -24.87 -15.06
C THR A 236 11.56 -24.48 -15.73
N ARG A 237 10.52 -25.32 -15.59
CA ARG A 237 9.18 -25.00 -16.12
C ARG A 237 8.60 -23.72 -15.53
N TRP A 238 8.85 -23.47 -14.25
CA TRP A 238 8.44 -22.23 -13.60
C TRP A 238 9.17 -21.02 -14.19
N GLN A 239 10.48 -21.11 -14.39
CA GLN A 239 11.27 -20.06 -15.03
C GLN A 239 10.78 -19.76 -16.44
N GLU A 240 10.52 -20.79 -17.26
CA GLU A 240 9.97 -20.61 -18.61
C GLU A 240 8.65 -19.82 -18.64
N ARG A 241 7.81 -19.98 -17.61
CA ARG A 241 6.53 -19.24 -17.51
C ARG A 241 6.66 -17.84 -16.91
N HIS A 242 7.61 -17.63 -16.00
CA HIS A 242 7.61 -16.47 -15.11
C HIS A 242 8.90 -15.62 -15.14
N HIS A 243 9.92 -16.02 -15.91
CA HIS A 243 11.23 -15.36 -15.93
C HIS A 243 11.15 -13.86 -16.20
N ASP A 244 10.39 -13.45 -17.22
CA ASP A 244 10.31 -12.04 -17.59
C ASP A 244 9.61 -11.20 -16.51
N ALA A 245 8.48 -11.69 -15.99
CA ALA A 245 7.77 -11.04 -14.90
C ALA A 245 8.62 -10.93 -13.62
N ALA A 246 9.38 -11.98 -13.28
CA ALA A 246 10.29 -11.97 -12.14
C ALA A 246 11.43 -10.96 -12.32
N ARG A 247 12.05 -10.93 -13.51
CA ARG A 247 13.15 -10.01 -13.84
C ARG A 247 12.68 -8.55 -13.82
N GLU A 248 11.52 -8.27 -14.40
CA GLU A 248 10.92 -6.93 -14.39
C GLU A 248 10.59 -6.48 -12.97
N ALA A 249 9.96 -7.34 -12.16
CA ALA A 249 9.64 -7.02 -10.77
C ALA A 249 10.90 -6.76 -9.92
N LEU A 250 11.95 -7.55 -10.09
CA LEU A 250 13.22 -7.33 -9.40
C LEU A 250 13.91 -6.03 -9.83
N ALA A 251 13.92 -5.73 -11.14
CA ALA A 251 14.49 -4.49 -11.64
C ALA A 251 13.75 -3.25 -11.10
N ALA A 252 12.42 -3.29 -11.10
CA ALA A 252 11.59 -2.22 -10.56
C ALA A 252 11.80 -2.04 -9.05
N LEU A 253 11.78 -3.13 -8.27
CA LEU A 253 12.06 -3.05 -6.83
C LEU A 253 13.48 -2.52 -6.54
N GLY A 254 14.47 -2.92 -7.32
CA GLY A 254 15.84 -2.42 -7.19
C GLY A 254 15.92 -0.91 -7.46
N ALA A 255 15.19 -0.40 -8.45
CA ALA A 255 15.11 1.02 -8.75
C ALA A 255 14.43 1.80 -7.62
N ASP A 256 13.33 1.29 -7.07
CA ASP A 256 12.62 1.90 -5.94
C ASP A 256 13.51 1.99 -4.69
N LEU A 257 14.18 0.90 -4.32
CA LEU A 257 15.09 0.87 -3.17
C LEU A 257 16.30 1.80 -3.36
N ALA A 258 16.80 1.94 -4.59
CA ALA A 258 17.87 2.87 -4.91
C ALA A 258 17.42 4.34 -4.81
N ALA A 259 16.17 4.65 -5.20
CA ALA A 259 15.61 5.99 -5.10
C ALA A 259 15.34 6.42 -3.64
N GLU A 260 15.06 5.46 -2.74
CA GLU A 260 14.87 5.71 -1.31
C GLU A 260 16.17 5.76 -0.50
N ALA A 261 17.30 5.38 -1.09
CA ALA A 261 18.58 5.44 -0.42
C ALA A 261 18.88 6.90 -0.02
N PRO A 262 19.29 7.16 1.25
CA PRO A 262 19.64 8.52 1.65
C PRO A 262 20.71 9.05 0.71
N ALA A 263 20.55 10.30 0.28
CA ALA A 263 21.56 10.98 -0.52
C ALA A 263 22.90 10.83 0.20
N SER A 264 23.82 10.05 -0.38
CA SER A 264 25.14 9.90 0.21
C SER A 264 25.75 11.29 0.35
N ASP A 265 26.47 11.47 1.44
CA ASP A 265 27.32 12.59 1.85
C ASP A 265 28.40 12.95 0.80
N GLY A 266 28.33 12.40 -0.41
CA GLY A 266 29.29 12.52 -1.51
C GLY A 266 30.42 11.48 -1.44
N GLU A 267 30.53 10.75 -0.33
CA GLU A 267 31.71 9.93 -0.02
C GLU A 267 31.46 8.42 -0.16
N THR A 268 30.19 7.97 -0.21
CA THR A 268 29.85 6.56 -0.39
C THR A 268 29.06 6.38 -1.68
N PRO A 269 29.62 5.73 -2.72
CA PRO A 269 28.84 5.45 -3.93
C PRO A 269 27.60 4.63 -3.58
N PRO A 270 26.47 4.83 -4.28
CA PRO A 270 25.29 4.01 -4.06
C PRO A 270 25.66 2.53 -4.22
N PRO A 271 25.07 1.62 -3.42
CA PRO A 271 25.39 0.21 -3.50
C PRO A 271 25.15 -0.32 -4.91
N GLU A 272 26.14 -1.04 -5.45
CA GLU A 272 26.09 -1.63 -6.80
C GLU A 272 24.92 -2.63 -6.96
N ASP A 273 24.47 -3.24 -5.86
CA ASP A 273 23.24 -4.04 -5.78
C ASP A 273 22.36 -3.58 -4.60
N ALA A 274 21.43 -2.67 -4.86
CA ALA A 274 20.45 -2.18 -3.88
C ALA A 274 19.57 -3.30 -3.28
N LEU A 275 19.44 -4.44 -3.96
CA LEU A 275 18.64 -5.58 -3.50
C LEU A 275 19.40 -6.50 -2.52
N ALA A 276 20.73 -6.41 -2.44
CA ALA A 276 21.54 -7.38 -1.70
C ALA A 276 21.13 -7.57 -0.22
N PRO A 277 20.83 -6.50 0.57
CA PRO A 277 20.37 -6.67 1.94
C PRO A 277 19.03 -7.40 2.03
N TRP A 278 18.10 -7.09 1.13
CA TRP A 278 16.76 -7.69 1.08
C TRP A 278 16.82 -9.16 0.63
N ARG A 279 17.61 -9.49 -0.40
CA ARG A 279 17.87 -10.88 -0.82
C ARG A 279 18.48 -11.72 0.29
N SER A 280 19.44 -11.15 1.03
CA SER A 280 20.07 -11.81 2.18
C SER A 280 19.05 -12.19 3.26
N GLU A 281 18.08 -11.31 3.52
CA GLU A 281 16.98 -11.59 4.45
C GLU A 281 16.05 -12.69 3.92
N ILE A 282 15.71 -12.69 2.63
CA ILE A 282 14.93 -13.78 2.01
C ILE A 282 15.65 -15.11 2.15
N GLN A 283 16.95 -15.16 1.83
CA GLN A 283 17.75 -16.38 1.97
C GLN A 283 17.80 -16.87 3.42
N ARG A 284 17.91 -15.96 4.39
CA ARG A 284 17.85 -16.30 5.82
C ARG A 284 16.50 -16.91 6.20
N ARG A 285 15.39 -16.35 5.72
CA ARG A 285 14.03 -16.89 5.93
C ARG A 285 13.85 -18.24 5.26
N ALA A 286 14.29 -18.41 4.01
CA ALA A 286 14.27 -19.69 3.30
C ALA A 286 14.97 -20.79 4.10
N LYS A 287 16.19 -20.52 4.60
CA LYS A 287 16.94 -21.44 5.48
C LYS A 287 16.21 -21.81 6.78
N GLN A 288 15.30 -20.95 7.26
CA GLN A 288 14.50 -21.24 8.45
C GLN A 288 13.32 -22.17 8.10
N TYR A 289 12.64 -21.93 6.99
CA TYR A 289 11.50 -22.76 6.54
C TYR A 289 11.92 -24.17 6.13
N THR A 290 13.09 -24.29 5.49
CA THR A 290 13.64 -25.57 5.01
C THR A 290 14.15 -26.48 6.13
N ARG A 291 14.15 -26.04 7.39
CA ARG A 291 14.45 -26.91 8.55
C ARG A 291 13.38 -27.97 8.78
N GLN A 292 12.20 -27.83 8.18
CA GLN A 292 11.18 -28.86 8.25
C GLN A 292 11.60 -30.06 7.38
N PRO A 293 11.63 -31.29 7.92
CA PRO A 293 12.20 -32.46 7.24
C PRO A 293 11.60 -32.72 5.85
N THR A 294 10.31 -32.45 5.69
CA THR A 294 9.55 -32.74 4.46
C THR A 294 9.35 -31.52 3.57
N PHE A 295 9.97 -30.38 3.87
CA PHE A 295 9.81 -29.19 3.03
C PHE A 295 10.48 -29.39 1.67
N CYS A 296 11.76 -29.78 1.66
CA CYS A 296 12.51 -29.95 0.41
C CYS A 296 11.93 -31.08 -0.46
N GLU A 297 11.47 -32.17 0.14
CA GLU A 297 10.82 -33.29 -0.56
C GLU A 297 9.52 -32.86 -1.27
N ARG A 298 8.82 -31.85 -0.74
CA ARG A 298 7.56 -31.35 -1.30
C ARG A 298 7.75 -30.12 -2.18
N LEU A 299 8.93 -29.50 -2.22
CA LEU A 299 9.12 -28.24 -2.92
C LEU A 299 8.80 -28.38 -4.41
N ALA A 300 9.18 -29.48 -5.05
CA ALA A 300 8.91 -29.74 -6.48
C ALA A 300 7.41 -29.68 -6.81
N SER A 301 6.53 -30.23 -5.96
CA SER A 301 5.07 -30.17 -6.16
C SER A 301 4.46 -28.82 -5.76
N GLN A 302 5.18 -28.01 -4.98
CA GLN A 302 4.74 -26.67 -4.58
C GLN A 302 5.11 -25.58 -5.59
N VAL A 303 6.10 -25.80 -6.46
CA VAL A 303 6.54 -24.82 -7.47
C VAL A 303 5.36 -24.32 -8.33
N ASP A 304 4.43 -25.20 -8.67
CA ASP A 304 3.24 -24.87 -9.48
C ASP A 304 2.03 -24.44 -8.62
N SER A 305 2.21 -24.26 -7.30
CA SER A 305 1.12 -23.82 -6.42
C SER A 305 0.79 -22.33 -6.63
N PRO A 306 -0.42 -21.88 -6.26
CA PRO A 306 -0.81 -20.46 -6.34
C PRO A 306 0.13 -19.50 -5.60
N ARG A 307 0.91 -19.99 -4.64
CA ARG A 307 1.91 -19.21 -3.89
C ARG A 307 3.09 -18.76 -4.76
N PHE A 308 3.41 -19.49 -5.83
CA PHE A 308 4.53 -19.16 -6.70
C PHE A 308 4.10 -18.84 -8.14
N ASP A 309 2.82 -18.99 -8.46
CA ASP A 309 2.28 -18.52 -9.74
C ASP A 309 2.19 -16.98 -9.75
N LEU A 310 3.20 -16.34 -10.34
CA LEU A 310 3.31 -14.89 -10.43
C LEU A 310 2.13 -14.25 -11.17
N SER A 311 1.43 -14.99 -12.03
CA SER A 311 0.26 -14.48 -12.75
C SER A 311 -0.98 -14.39 -11.86
N GLN A 312 -1.02 -15.19 -10.80
CA GLN A 312 -2.17 -15.33 -9.90
C GLN A 312 -1.97 -14.59 -8.58
N LEU A 313 -0.73 -14.44 -8.10
CA LEU A 313 -0.42 -13.85 -6.79
C LEU A 313 -1.03 -12.48 -6.50
N PHE A 314 -1.21 -11.68 -7.56
CA PHE A 314 -1.83 -10.35 -7.46
C PHE A 314 -3.08 -10.22 -8.34
N ALA A 315 -3.69 -11.34 -8.72
CA ALA A 315 -4.94 -11.35 -9.46
C ALA A 315 -6.14 -11.12 -8.52
N ASP A 316 -7.25 -10.65 -9.09
CA ASP A 316 -8.54 -10.69 -8.41
C ASP A 316 -8.98 -12.14 -8.25
N HIS A 317 -8.75 -12.71 -7.07
CA HIS A 317 -9.30 -14.03 -6.76
C HIS A 317 -10.79 -13.90 -6.44
N PRO A 318 -11.68 -14.65 -7.13
CA PRO A 318 -13.01 -14.87 -6.61
C PRO A 318 -12.88 -15.66 -5.31
N LEU A 319 -13.33 -15.04 -4.22
CA LEU A 319 -13.33 -15.62 -2.87
C LEU A 319 -14.53 -16.51 -2.60
#